data_AF-A0A6P4EDJ1-F1
#
_entry.id   AF-A0A6P4EDJ1-F1
#
_cell.length_a   1.000
_cell.length_b   1.000
_cell.length_c   1.000
_cell.angle_alpha   90.00
_cell.angle_beta   90.00
_cell.angle_gamma   90.00
#
_symmetry.space_group_name_H-M   'P 1'
#
loop_
_entity.id
_entity.type
_entity.pdbx_description
1 polymer ?
#
loop_
_entity_poly.entity_id
_entity_poly.type
_entity_poly.pdbx_seq_one_letter_code
_entity_poly.pdbx_strand_id
1 'polypeptide(L)'
;MLKSGIALLCALLPLISNGALAETESVCLLKDPPNQCGGFCLSVLTPVLNHLTLPKDQRNTSEVNKANEVLVRQYTMESQLSSLENQQTILGINQQNLTERHDDLKSQLAALQETLSRVETKIKYVGFEQIGSKYFYIEKYSEKNWSSASKTCRQMGGNLADIKDEQELIDLQANLKGDTHYWLGINDLFNKSDYLSIATGKPAPFLKWATGSPTQLNTNNCIFLYNGGMYDYSCSYKFRFICQTE
;
A
#
# COMPACT_ATOMS: atom_id res chain seq x y z
N MET A 1 70.62 -31.79 33.91
CA MET A 1 71.23 -32.16 32.62
C MET A 1 71.60 -30.86 31.92
N LEU A 2 72.85 -30.40 32.08
CA LEU A 2 73.86 -30.28 31.01
C LEU A 2 73.29 -29.63 29.73
N LYS A 3 73.70 -28.43 29.29
CA LYS A 3 75.06 -27.97 28.93
C LYS A 3 75.13 -26.43 29.00
N SER A 4 76.15 -25.84 29.64
CA SER A 4 77.41 -25.33 29.03
C SER A 4 77.17 -24.06 28.21
N GLY A 5 77.66 -22.86 28.52
CA GLY A 5 78.84 -22.44 29.26
C GLY A 5 79.68 -21.55 28.31
N ILE A 6 79.95 -20.30 28.70
CA ILE A 6 81.14 -19.50 28.34
C ILE A 6 81.28 -18.41 29.41
N ALA A 7 82.36 -18.52 30.18
CA ALA A 7 82.99 -17.48 30.99
C ALA A 7 84.08 -16.81 30.10
N LEU A 8 84.61 -15.60 30.32
CA LEU A 8 85.28 -15.03 31.49
C LEU A 8 85.48 -13.51 31.14
N LEU A 9 85.01 -12.58 31.98
CA LEU A 9 85.78 -11.82 32.99
C LEU A 9 86.58 -10.61 32.46
N CYS A 10 86.00 -9.42 32.71
CA CYS A 10 86.71 -8.15 32.81
C CYS A 10 87.56 -8.15 34.10
N ALA A 11 88.82 -7.76 34.02
CA ALA A 11 89.59 -7.30 35.18
C ALA A 11 90.50 -6.12 34.76
N LEU A 12 90.30 -5.01 35.47
CA LEU A 12 90.98 -3.72 35.36
C LEU A 12 92.38 -3.79 36.02
N LEU A 13 93.38 -3.16 35.35
CA LEU A 13 94.45 -2.25 35.84
C LEU A 13 95.26 -2.61 37.14
N PRO A 14 96.30 -1.85 37.51
CA PRO A 14 97.50 -1.34 36.80
C PRO A 14 98.80 -1.70 37.61
N LEU A 15 99.98 -1.23 37.18
CA LEU A 15 101.01 -0.57 38.04
C LEU A 15 102.36 -0.38 37.32
N ILE A 16 102.62 0.88 36.95
CA ILE A 16 103.82 1.71 37.15
C ILE A 16 105.13 1.00 37.58
N SER A 17 106.23 1.27 36.84
CA SER A 17 107.51 1.77 37.40
C SER A 17 108.62 1.93 36.33
N ASN A 18 108.94 3.20 36.03
CA ASN A 18 110.26 3.84 35.80
C ASN A 18 111.41 3.13 35.04
N GLY A 19 111.95 3.85 34.04
CA GLY A 19 113.30 3.70 33.49
C GLY A 19 113.49 4.52 32.21
N ALA A 20 114.56 5.32 32.11
CA ALA A 20 114.71 6.52 31.26
C ALA A 20 115.51 6.34 29.94
N LEU A 21 115.44 7.40 29.09
CA LEU A 21 116.31 7.84 27.95
C LEU A 21 116.25 7.00 26.65
N ALA A 22 116.13 7.52 25.41
CA ALA A 22 116.21 8.88 24.85
C ALA A 22 115.63 8.93 23.40
N GLU A 23 115.27 10.15 22.95
CA GLU A 23 115.27 10.70 21.55
C GLU A 23 114.33 10.09 20.47
N THR A 24 113.55 10.80 19.63
CA THR A 24 113.44 12.21 19.18
C THR A 24 112.01 12.49 18.65
N GLU A 25 111.66 13.78 18.59
CA GLU A 25 110.39 14.40 18.16
C GLU A 25 109.94 14.14 16.70
N SER A 26 108.62 14.20 16.49
CA SER A 26 108.06 15.20 15.57
C SER A 26 106.61 15.54 15.97
N VAL A 27 106.45 16.62 16.72
CA VAL A 27 105.16 17.28 16.97
C VAL A 27 104.85 18.20 15.80
N CYS A 28 103.72 18.01 15.12
CA CYS A 28 103.17 19.02 14.22
C CYS A 28 102.47 20.11 15.04
N LEU A 29 103.20 21.16 15.44
CA LEU A 29 102.62 22.38 15.99
C LEU A 29 102.06 23.24 14.85
N LEU A 30 100.74 23.22 14.67
CA LEU A 30 100.03 24.09 13.74
C LEU A 30 100.11 25.54 14.24
N LYS A 31 100.79 26.41 13.49
CA LYS A 31 100.92 27.85 13.81
C LYS A 31 99.73 28.69 13.33
N ASP A 32 98.93 28.19 12.38
CA ASP A 32 97.74 28.87 11.86
C ASP A 32 96.63 27.87 11.49
N PRO A 33 95.85 27.40 12.50
CA PRO A 33 94.86 26.33 12.33
C PRO A 33 93.79 26.58 11.23
N PRO A 34 93.26 27.80 11.03
CA PRO A 34 92.27 28.07 9.98
C PRO A 34 92.80 27.82 8.56
N ASN A 35 94.04 28.23 8.27
CA ASN A 35 94.62 28.16 6.92
C ASN A 35 95.30 26.82 6.60
N GLN A 36 95.66 26.04 7.64
CA GLN A 36 96.37 24.77 7.47
C GLN A 36 95.45 23.53 7.63
N CYS A 37 94.28 23.69 8.25
CA CYS A 37 93.35 22.57 8.48
C CYS A 37 91.93 22.83 7.96
N GLY A 38 91.60 24.05 7.51
CA GLY A 38 90.25 24.41 7.08
C GLY A 38 89.65 23.47 6.03
N GLY A 39 90.41 23.13 4.99
CA GLY A 39 89.95 22.24 3.91
C GLY A 39 89.82 20.76 4.33
N PHE A 40 90.69 20.28 5.20
CA PHE A 40 90.66 18.89 5.71
C PHE A 40 89.56 18.70 6.77
N CYS A 41 89.39 19.66 7.68
CA CYS A 41 88.27 19.64 8.61
C CYS A 41 86.94 19.75 7.87
N LEU A 42 86.85 20.58 6.81
CA LEU A 42 85.67 20.60 5.96
C LEU A 42 85.48 19.24 5.28
N SER A 43 86.50 18.62 4.68
CA SER A 43 86.33 17.35 3.95
C SER A 43 85.92 16.18 4.85
N VAL A 44 86.38 16.16 6.10
CA VAL A 44 85.98 15.15 7.10
C VAL A 44 84.59 15.44 7.66
N LEU A 45 84.21 16.72 7.85
CA LEU A 45 82.88 17.09 8.32
C LEU A 45 81.82 17.13 7.21
N THR A 46 82.20 17.25 5.93
CA THR A 46 81.29 17.37 4.78
C THR A 46 80.32 16.18 4.68
N PRO A 47 80.74 14.91 4.84
CA PRO A 47 79.81 13.78 4.83
C PRO A 47 78.82 13.81 6.00
N VAL A 48 79.24 14.24 7.18
CA VAL A 48 78.38 14.36 8.38
C VAL A 48 77.42 15.55 8.24
N LEU A 49 77.92 16.67 7.73
CA LEU A 49 77.13 17.86 7.40
C LEU A 49 76.11 17.51 6.32
N ASN A 50 76.49 16.75 5.29
CA ASN A 50 75.63 16.24 4.22
C ASN A 50 74.61 15.19 4.69
N HIS A 51 74.92 14.42 5.75
CA HIS A 51 73.97 13.50 6.37
C HIS A 51 72.97 14.20 7.30
N LEU A 52 73.41 15.27 7.98
CA LEU A 52 72.53 16.18 8.73
C LEU A 52 71.69 17.06 7.79
N THR A 53 72.17 17.29 6.56
CA THR A 53 71.44 17.89 5.43
C THR A 53 70.97 16.85 4.40
N LEU A 54 70.72 15.59 4.82
CA LEU A 54 69.72 14.77 4.11
C LEU A 54 68.51 15.69 3.96
N PRO A 55 68.06 16.02 2.74
CA PRO A 55 67.18 17.16 2.58
C PRO A 55 65.95 16.89 3.45
N LYS A 56 65.81 17.63 4.56
CA LYS A 56 64.53 17.75 5.26
C LYS A 56 63.46 17.99 4.20
N ASP A 57 63.83 18.73 3.17
CA ASP A 57 63.15 18.90 1.90
C ASP A 57 62.59 17.58 1.31
N GLN A 58 63.34 16.51 1.03
CA GLN A 58 62.80 15.29 0.38
C GLN A 58 61.83 14.47 1.25
N ARG A 59 62.09 14.37 2.57
CA ARG A 59 61.18 13.69 3.51
C ARG A 59 59.91 14.53 3.72
N ASN A 60 60.08 15.83 3.88
CA ASN A 60 58.98 16.80 3.90
C ASN A 60 58.24 16.81 2.56
N THR A 61 58.90 16.63 1.41
CA THR A 61 58.25 16.61 0.09
C THR A 61 57.37 15.38 -0.03
N SER A 62 57.82 14.20 0.44
CA SER A 62 57.01 12.99 0.43
C SER A 62 55.81 13.07 1.39
N GLU A 63 55.97 13.67 2.56
CA GLU A 63 54.88 13.88 3.52
C GLU A 63 53.89 14.95 3.04
N VAL A 64 54.39 16.03 2.44
CA VAL A 64 53.59 17.08 1.78
C VAL A 64 52.84 16.51 0.57
N ASN A 65 53.45 15.63 -0.22
CA ASN A 65 52.78 14.99 -1.36
C ASN A 65 51.64 14.06 -0.91
N LYS A 66 51.86 13.28 0.17
CA LYS A 66 50.80 12.46 0.78
C LYS A 66 49.69 13.33 1.39
N ALA A 67 50.05 14.43 2.06
CA ALA A 67 49.08 15.39 2.60
C ALA A 67 48.26 16.07 1.50
N ASN A 68 48.90 16.46 0.38
CA ASN A 68 48.21 16.99 -0.80
C ASN A 68 47.28 15.95 -1.43
N GLU A 69 47.68 14.69 -1.50
CA GLU A 69 46.81 13.62 -2.02
C GLU A 69 45.57 13.40 -1.13
N VAL A 70 45.75 13.42 0.19
CA VAL A 70 44.64 13.36 1.16
C VAL A 70 43.71 14.56 1.00
N LEU A 71 44.26 15.76 0.84
CA LEU A 71 43.49 16.99 0.65
C LEU A 71 42.66 16.96 -0.64
N VAL A 72 43.25 16.50 -1.76
CA VAL A 72 42.53 16.34 -3.04
C VAL A 72 41.40 15.33 -2.91
N ARG A 73 41.63 14.21 -2.22
CA ARG A 73 40.58 13.21 -1.95
C ARG A 73 39.47 13.80 -1.07
N GLN A 74 39.83 14.59 -0.06
CA GLN A 74 38.86 15.27 0.80
C GLN A 74 37.96 16.21 -0.03
N TYR A 75 38.54 17.09 -0.84
CA TYR A 75 37.77 17.97 -1.72
C TYR A 75 36.91 17.20 -2.73
N THR A 76 37.41 16.08 -3.26
CA THR A 76 36.65 15.22 -4.18
C THR A 76 35.45 14.59 -3.49
N MET A 77 35.63 14.09 -2.26
CA MET A 77 34.55 13.52 -1.46
C MET A 77 33.52 14.59 -1.08
N GLU A 78 33.94 15.79 -0.70
CA GLU A 78 33.05 16.92 -0.40
C GLU A 78 32.20 17.31 -1.62
N SER A 79 32.81 17.33 -2.81
CA SER A 79 32.08 17.57 -4.06
C SER A 79 31.06 16.46 -4.37
N GLN A 80 31.44 15.19 -4.19
CA GLN A 80 30.52 14.06 -4.36
C GLN A 80 29.38 14.08 -3.35
N LEU A 81 29.65 14.45 -2.09
CA LEU A 81 28.65 14.59 -1.03
C LEU A 81 27.60 15.63 -1.43
N SER A 82 28.04 16.82 -1.86
CA SER A 82 27.13 17.87 -2.33
C SER A 82 26.28 17.41 -3.53
N SER A 83 26.87 16.65 -4.45
CA SER A 83 26.12 16.06 -5.57
C SER A 83 25.06 15.05 -5.10
N LEU A 84 25.38 14.21 -4.12
CA LEU A 84 24.45 13.22 -3.57
C LEU A 84 23.32 13.88 -2.78
N GLU A 85 23.60 14.92 -2.01
CA GLU A 85 22.59 15.70 -1.29
C GLU A 85 21.59 16.35 -2.25
N ASN A 86 22.07 16.89 -3.38
CA ASN A 86 21.20 17.42 -4.43
C ASN A 86 20.32 16.33 -5.05
N GLN A 87 20.90 15.15 -5.36
CA GLN A 87 20.12 14.01 -5.87
C GLN A 87 19.08 13.53 -4.86
N GLN A 88 19.44 13.44 -3.58
CA GLN A 88 18.52 13.05 -2.51
C GLN A 88 17.38 14.04 -2.34
N THR A 89 17.65 15.33 -2.47
CA THR A 89 16.64 16.39 -2.44
C THR A 89 15.65 16.22 -3.60
N ILE A 90 16.14 16.01 -4.82
CA ILE A 90 15.29 15.77 -6.00
C ILE A 90 14.44 14.50 -5.83
N LEU A 91 15.04 13.43 -5.33
CA LEU A 91 14.32 12.17 -5.07
C LEU A 91 13.23 12.37 -4.01
N GLY A 92 13.49 13.13 -2.95
CA GLY A 92 12.49 13.48 -1.94
C GLY A 92 11.30 14.25 -2.53
N ILE A 93 11.58 15.24 -3.37
CA ILE A 93 10.54 16.02 -4.07
C ILE A 93 9.70 15.11 -4.98
N ASN A 94 10.35 14.25 -5.76
CA ASN A 94 9.65 13.30 -6.64
C ASN A 94 8.77 12.33 -5.84
N GLN A 95 9.28 11.81 -4.72
CA GLN A 95 8.53 10.93 -3.84
C GLN A 95 7.31 11.63 -3.24
N GLN A 96 7.46 12.90 -2.82
CA GLN A 96 6.35 13.70 -2.31
C GLN A 96 5.29 13.93 -3.39
N ASN A 97 5.69 14.34 -4.59
CA ASN A 97 4.77 14.53 -5.72
C ASN A 97 4.02 13.22 -6.08
N LEU A 98 4.72 12.08 -6.10
CA LEU A 98 4.09 10.77 -6.30
C LEU A 98 3.08 10.44 -5.19
N THR A 99 3.38 10.79 -3.95
CA THR A 99 2.49 10.57 -2.79
C THR A 99 1.24 11.44 -2.90
N GLU A 100 1.40 12.73 -3.22
CA GLU A 100 0.27 13.65 -3.45
C GLU A 100 -0.64 13.16 -4.59
N ARG A 101 -0.05 12.69 -5.70
CA ARG A 101 -0.82 12.09 -6.81
C ARG A 101 -1.52 10.79 -6.42
N HIS A 102 -0.91 9.98 -5.55
CA HIS A 102 -1.53 8.76 -5.05
C HIS A 102 -2.74 9.08 -4.16
N ASP A 103 -2.61 10.07 -3.28
CA ASP A 103 -3.69 10.49 -2.40
C ASP A 103 -4.85 11.14 -3.18
N ASP A 104 -4.55 11.92 -4.21
CA ASP A 104 -5.54 12.45 -5.16
C ASP A 104 -6.28 11.31 -5.89
N LEU A 105 -5.54 10.36 -6.47
CA LEU A 105 -6.15 9.21 -7.16
C LEU A 105 -7.02 8.37 -6.22
N LYS A 106 -6.58 8.16 -4.97
CA LYS A 106 -7.34 7.45 -3.95
C LYS A 106 -8.63 8.18 -3.58
N SER A 107 -8.57 9.50 -3.47
CA SER A 107 -9.73 10.35 -3.20
C SER A 107 -10.73 10.32 -4.36
N GLN A 108 -10.24 10.39 -5.60
CA GLN A 108 -11.07 10.23 -6.80
C GLN A 108 -11.73 8.86 -6.88
N LEU A 109 -11.00 7.79 -6.55
CA LEU A 109 -11.54 6.43 -6.52
C LEU A 109 -12.67 6.31 -5.49
N ALA A 110 -12.52 6.88 -4.29
CA ALA A 110 -13.57 6.88 -3.28
C ALA A 110 -14.84 7.61 -3.77
N ALA A 111 -14.68 8.79 -4.39
CA ALA A 111 -15.80 9.54 -4.95
C ALA A 111 -16.49 8.78 -6.11
N LEU A 112 -15.71 8.08 -6.95
CA LEU A 112 -16.24 7.25 -8.03
C LEU A 112 -17.02 6.05 -7.48
N GLN A 113 -16.51 5.40 -6.43
CA GLN A 113 -17.19 4.29 -5.76
C GLN A 113 -18.52 4.72 -5.15
N GLU A 114 -18.56 5.89 -4.49
CA GLU A 114 -19.81 6.45 -3.96
C GLU A 114 -20.82 6.76 -5.09
N THR A 115 -20.33 7.32 -6.19
CA THR A 115 -21.15 7.59 -7.37
C THR A 115 -21.72 6.31 -7.98
N LEU A 116 -20.90 5.27 -8.10
CA LEU A 116 -21.32 3.97 -8.62
C LEU A 116 -22.43 3.36 -7.74
N SER A 117 -22.25 3.36 -6.41
CA SER A 117 -23.27 2.86 -5.47
C SER A 117 -24.61 3.59 -5.62
N ARG A 118 -24.58 4.93 -5.78
CA ARG A 118 -25.79 5.72 -6.05
C ARG A 118 -26.44 5.38 -7.39
N VAL A 119 -25.64 5.13 -8.43
CA VAL A 119 -26.12 4.75 -9.76
C VAL A 119 -26.73 3.35 -9.74
N GLU A 120 -26.07 2.38 -9.11
CA GLU A 120 -26.58 1.01 -8.94
C GLU A 120 -27.93 1.01 -8.22
N THR A 121 -28.04 1.79 -7.15
CA THR A 121 -29.30 1.98 -6.42
C THR A 121 -30.38 2.54 -7.33
N LYS A 122 -30.09 3.60 -8.10
CA LYS A 122 -31.06 4.17 -9.04
C LYS A 122 -31.48 3.17 -10.11
N ILE A 123 -30.52 2.43 -10.69
CA ILE A 123 -30.77 1.43 -11.74
C ILE A 123 -31.68 0.31 -11.23
N LYS A 124 -31.45 -0.17 -10.00
CA LYS A 124 -32.24 -1.24 -9.38
C LYS A 124 -33.74 -0.92 -9.35
N TYR A 125 -34.10 0.34 -9.12
CA TYR A 125 -35.49 0.78 -9.01
C TYR A 125 -36.03 1.46 -10.28
N VAL A 126 -35.30 1.44 -11.40
CA VAL A 126 -35.80 2.02 -12.66
C VAL A 126 -37.10 1.32 -13.06
N GLY A 127 -38.16 2.13 -13.21
CA GLY A 127 -39.50 1.66 -13.54
C GLY A 127 -40.35 1.30 -12.33
N PHE A 128 -39.77 1.18 -11.13
CA PHE A 128 -40.55 0.99 -9.90
C PHE A 128 -40.89 2.34 -9.26
N GLU A 129 -42.10 2.43 -8.71
CA GLU A 129 -42.61 3.56 -7.96
C GLU A 129 -42.60 3.21 -6.46
N GLN A 130 -42.11 4.12 -5.62
CA GLN A 130 -42.11 3.92 -4.18
C GLN A 130 -43.53 4.11 -3.63
N ILE A 131 -44.07 3.07 -3.00
CA ILE A 131 -45.39 3.11 -2.35
C ILE A 131 -45.20 2.57 -0.94
N GLY A 132 -45.36 3.45 0.05
CA GLY A 132 -45.04 3.12 1.44
C GLY A 132 -43.55 2.77 1.61
N SER A 133 -43.28 1.59 2.16
CA SER A 133 -41.93 1.09 2.44
C SER A 133 -41.32 0.24 1.32
N LYS A 134 -42.05 -0.05 0.25
CA LYS A 134 -41.60 -0.92 -0.85
C LYS A 134 -41.62 -0.16 -2.18
N TYR A 135 -40.99 -0.75 -3.19
CA TYR A 135 -41.02 -0.27 -4.56
C TYR A 135 -41.83 -1.22 -5.42
N PHE A 136 -42.78 -0.70 -6.19
CA PHE A 136 -43.69 -1.49 -7.01
C PHE A 136 -43.61 -1.11 -8.49
N TYR A 137 -43.70 -2.11 -9.36
CA TYR A 137 -43.98 -1.90 -10.77
C TYR A 137 -45.37 -2.45 -11.08
N ILE A 138 -46.24 -1.59 -11.60
CA ILE A 138 -47.62 -1.96 -11.98
C ILE A 138 -47.67 -2.06 -13.50
N GLU A 139 -47.85 -3.26 -14.04
CA GLU A 139 -47.99 -3.46 -15.49
C GLU A 139 -49.31 -2.83 -15.99
N LYS A 140 -49.20 -1.93 -16.98
CA LYS A 140 -50.33 -1.11 -17.46
C LYS A 140 -50.95 -1.63 -18.76
N TYR A 141 -50.28 -2.52 -19.49
CA TYR A 141 -50.66 -2.88 -20.85
C TYR A 141 -50.67 -4.38 -21.12
N SER A 142 -49.65 -5.13 -20.67
CA SER A 142 -49.55 -6.55 -20.96
C SER A 142 -50.31 -7.41 -19.94
N GLU A 143 -51.01 -8.42 -20.44
CA GLU A 143 -51.52 -9.51 -19.60
C GLU A 143 -50.69 -10.77 -19.80
N LYS A 144 -50.41 -11.47 -18.71
CA LYS A 144 -49.57 -12.67 -18.69
C LYS A 144 -50.17 -13.69 -17.73
N ASN A 145 -49.89 -14.97 -17.97
CA ASN A 145 -50.16 -15.99 -16.96
C ASN A 145 -49.24 -15.82 -15.75
N TRP A 146 -49.62 -16.39 -14.62
CA TRP A 146 -48.94 -16.14 -13.35
C TRP A 146 -47.44 -16.49 -13.41
N SER A 147 -47.09 -17.61 -14.04
CA SER A 147 -45.69 -18.02 -14.22
C SER A 147 -44.88 -17.04 -15.07
N SER A 148 -45.46 -16.54 -16.18
CA SER A 148 -44.82 -15.56 -17.06
C SER A 148 -44.70 -14.17 -16.41
N ALA A 149 -45.71 -13.77 -15.63
CA ALA A 149 -45.66 -12.55 -14.82
C ALA A 149 -44.56 -12.64 -13.75
N SER A 150 -44.52 -13.77 -13.03
CA SER A 150 -43.47 -14.10 -12.05
C SER A 150 -42.07 -14.04 -12.66
N LYS A 151 -41.88 -14.60 -13.86
CA LYS A 151 -40.62 -14.52 -14.60
C LYS A 151 -40.28 -13.07 -14.97
N THR A 152 -41.25 -12.29 -15.43
CA THR A 152 -41.06 -10.88 -15.78
C THR A 152 -40.54 -10.09 -14.58
N CYS A 153 -41.19 -10.22 -13.42
CA CYS A 153 -40.75 -9.52 -12.21
C CYS A 153 -39.33 -9.90 -11.79
N ARG A 154 -38.96 -11.18 -11.88
CA ARG A 154 -37.57 -11.64 -11.61
C ARG A 154 -36.56 -11.05 -12.59
N GLN A 155 -36.90 -10.94 -13.86
CA GLN A 155 -36.04 -10.31 -14.87
C GLN A 155 -35.86 -8.80 -14.63
N MET A 156 -36.82 -8.16 -13.96
CA MET A 156 -36.75 -6.77 -13.53
C MET A 156 -36.03 -6.58 -12.18
N GLY A 157 -35.44 -7.64 -11.61
CA GLY A 157 -34.74 -7.58 -10.32
C GLY A 157 -35.66 -7.62 -9.09
N GLY A 158 -36.94 -7.96 -9.25
CA GLY A 158 -37.91 -8.08 -8.17
C GLY A 158 -38.65 -9.41 -8.16
N ASN A 159 -39.81 -9.45 -7.51
CA ASN A 159 -40.72 -10.60 -7.47
C ASN A 159 -42.15 -10.14 -7.75
N LEU A 160 -43.10 -11.05 -8.01
CA LEU A 160 -44.51 -10.66 -7.92
C LEU A 160 -44.82 -10.19 -6.49
N ALA A 161 -45.64 -9.16 -6.37
CA ALA A 161 -45.91 -8.48 -5.12
C ALA A 161 -46.70 -9.36 -4.14
N ASP A 162 -46.24 -9.45 -2.90
CA ASP A 162 -47.09 -9.78 -1.77
C ASP A 162 -47.53 -8.49 -1.08
N ILE A 163 -48.64 -8.56 -0.36
CA ILE A 163 -49.16 -7.43 0.39
C ILE A 163 -48.85 -7.69 1.86
N LYS A 164 -48.20 -6.74 2.53
CA LYS A 164 -47.73 -6.84 3.91
C LYS A 164 -48.88 -6.67 4.91
N ASP A 165 -49.75 -5.70 4.66
CA ASP A 165 -50.86 -5.32 5.54
C ASP A 165 -51.94 -4.53 4.77
N GLU A 166 -53.01 -4.17 5.47
CA GLU A 166 -54.14 -3.39 4.92
C GLU A 166 -53.70 -1.99 4.45
N GLN A 167 -52.73 -1.35 5.10
CA GLN A 167 -52.28 -0.02 4.69
C GLN A 167 -51.53 -0.07 3.36
N GLU A 168 -50.62 -1.04 3.18
CA GLU A 168 -49.93 -1.27 1.91
C GLU A 168 -50.94 -1.57 0.79
N LEU A 169 -52.02 -2.31 1.09
CA LEU A 169 -53.09 -2.54 0.13
C LEU A 169 -53.78 -1.24 -0.30
N ILE A 170 -54.12 -0.37 0.66
CA ILE A 170 -54.79 0.92 0.40
C ILE A 170 -53.90 1.82 -0.44
N ASP A 171 -52.62 1.95 -0.07
CA ASP A 171 -51.64 2.79 -0.77
C ASP A 171 -51.42 2.29 -2.21
N LEU A 172 -51.35 0.96 -2.39
CA LEU A 172 -51.22 0.36 -3.71
C LEU A 172 -52.48 0.58 -4.57
N GLN A 173 -53.67 0.40 -4.00
CA GLN A 173 -54.95 0.58 -4.70
C GLN A 173 -55.11 1.96 -5.35
N ALA A 174 -54.61 3.02 -4.72
CA ALA A 174 -54.67 4.37 -5.26
C ALA A 174 -53.96 4.52 -6.62
N ASN A 175 -53.04 3.60 -6.95
CA ASN A 175 -52.24 3.59 -8.17
C ASN A 175 -52.73 2.54 -9.20
N LEU A 176 -53.69 1.70 -8.83
CA LEU A 176 -54.22 0.65 -9.72
C LEU A 176 -55.31 1.21 -10.62
N LYS A 177 -55.32 0.73 -11.87
CA LYS A 177 -56.47 0.96 -12.77
C LYS A 177 -57.69 0.20 -12.24
N GLY A 178 -58.82 0.89 -12.12
CA GLY A 178 -60.12 0.28 -11.79
C GLY A 178 -60.52 -0.80 -12.79
N ASP A 179 -61.37 -1.73 -12.34
CA ASP A 179 -61.89 -2.86 -13.13
C ASP A 179 -60.81 -3.69 -13.84
N THR A 180 -59.66 -3.85 -13.17
CA THR A 180 -58.51 -4.57 -13.72
C THR A 180 -58.01 -5.59 -12.71
N HIS A 181 -57.64 -6.78 -13.19
CA HIS A 181 -57.13 -7.88 -12.39
C HIS A 181 -55.60 -7.87 -12.40
N TYR A 182 -54.99 -8.05 -11.23
CA TYR A 182 -53.54 -8.06 -11.07
C TYR A 182 -53.06 -9.30 -10.34
N TRP A 183 -52.17 -10.08 -10.95
CA TRP A 183 -51.49 -11.17 -10.27
C TRP A 183 -50.66 -10.67 -9.08
N LEU A 184 -50.77 -11.38 -7.97
CA LEU A 184 -49.93 -11.26 -6.79
C LEU A 184 -48.96 -12.43 -6.70
N GLY A 185 -47.91 -12.25 -5.92
CA GLY A 185 -46.87 -13.23 -5.63
C GLY A 185 -47.27 -14.25 -4.58
N ILE A 186 -48.56 -14.59 -4.49
CA ILE A 186 -49.09 -15.53 -3.50
C ILE A 186 -49.77 -16.70 -4.21
N ASN A 187 -49.52 -17.91 -3.73
CA ASN A 187 -50.10 -19.13 -4.29
C ASN A 187 -50.18 -20.25 -3.24
N ASP A 188 -51.00 -21.26 -3.48
CA ASP A 188 -51.09 -22.51 -2.70
C ASP A 188 -50.76 -23.75 -3.58
N LEU A 189 -49.84 -23.59 -4.55
CA LEU A 189 -49.50 -24.62 -5.54
C LEU A 189 -48.91 -25.90 -4.92
N PHE A 190 -48.23 -25.77 -3.79
CA PHE A 190 -47.57 -26.91 -3.12
C PHE A 190 -48.54 -27.68 -2.22
N ASN A 191 -49.25 -26.95 -1.35
CA ASN A 191 -50.24 -27.49 -0.43
C ASN A 191 -51.49 -26.62 -0.51
N LYS A 192 -52.64 -27.23 -0.84
CA LYS A 192 -53.92 -26.50 -0.94
C LYS A 192 -54.24 -25.82 0.40
N SER A 193 -54.68 -24.57 0.32
CA SER A 193 -54.98 -23.70 1.48
C SER A 193 -53.76 -23.20 2.28
N ASP A 194 -52.53 -23.61 1.94
CA ASP A 194 -51.29 -23.01 2.47
C ASP A 194 -50.79 -21.94 1.50
N TYR A 195 -51.26 -20.71 1.67
CA TYR A 195 -50.91 -19.59 0.78
C TYR A 195 -49.54 -19.00 1.13
N LEU A 196 -48.57 -19.19 0.23
CA LEU A 196 -47.18 -18.76 0.39
C LEU A 196 -46.84 -17.58 -0.51
N SER A 197 -46.07 -16.63 0.02
CA SER A 197 -45.39 -15.60 -0.75
C SER A 197 -44.19 -16.20 -1.49
N ILE A 198 -44.12 -15.99 -2.80
CA ILE A 198 -42.96 -16.41 -3.59
C ILE A 198 -41.72 -15.56 -3.35
N ALA A 199 -41.90 -14.33 -2.85
CA ALA A 199 -40.79 -13.43 -2.57
C ALA A 199 -40.02 -13.87 -1.32
N THR A 200 -40.75 -14.37 -0.31
CA THR A 200 -40.15 -14.76 0.99
C THR A 200 -40.07 -16.26 1.21
N GLY A 201 -40.85 -17.07 0.47
CA GLY A 201 -41.03 -18.50 0.71
C GLY A 201 -41.81 -18.82 1.98
N LYS A 202 -42.40 -17.82 2.64
CA LYS A 202 -43.14 -17.93 3.91
C LYS A 202 -44.65 -17.77 3.68
N PRO A 203 -45.50 -18.11 4.66
CA PRO A 203 -46.92 -17.79 4.61
C PRO A 203 -47.15 -16.32 4.25
N ALA A 204 -48.16 -16.06 3.42
CA ALA A 204 -48.51 -14.71 3.03
C ALA A 204 -48.79 -13.85 4.28
N PRO A 205 -48.12 -12.69 4.44
CA PRO A 205 -48.25 -11.90 5.66
C PRO A 205 -49.63 -11.28 5.82
N PHE A 206 -50.35 -11.07 4.71
CA PHE A 206 -51.70 -10.55 4.71
C PHE A 206 -52.51 -11.10 3.54
N LEU A 207 -53.77 -11.43 3.81
CA LEU A 207 -54.76 -11.91 2.84
C LEU A 207 -56.10 -11.24 3.12
N LYS A 208 -56.69 -10.62 2.10
CA LYS A 208 -58.01 -10.00 2.16
C LYS A 208 -58.93 -10.66 1.14
N TRP A 209 -59.42 -11.85 1.49
CA TRP A 209 -60.29 -12.61 0.61
C TRP A 209 -61.57 -11.85 0.29
N ALA A 210 -61.90 -11.81 -0.99
CA ALA A 210 -63.20 -11.33 -1.44
C ALA A 210 -64.27 -12.41 -1.26
N THR A 211 -65.53 -11.99 -1.27
CA THR A 211 -66.67 -12.90 -1.20
C THR A 211 -66.60 -13.98 -2.29
N GLY A 212 -66.64 -15.24 -1.89
CA GLY A 212 -66.56 -16.39 -2.79
C GLY A 212 -65.15 -16.96 -3.00
N SER A 213 -64.11 -16.32 -2.44
CA SER A 213 -62.75 -16.84 -2.39
C SER A 213 -62.29 -17.09 -0.94
N PRO A 214 -61.36 -18.03 -0.71
CA PRO A 214 -60.84 -18.95 -1.71
C PRO A 214 -61.87 -19.99 -2.15
N THR A 215 -61.80 -20.41 -3.41
CA THR A 215 -62.61 -21.51 -3.94
C THR A 215 -62.09 -22.86 -3.48
N GLN A 216 -62.97 -23.87 -3.41
CA GLN A 216 -62.57 -25.25 -3.10
C GLN A 216 -62.02 -26.00 -4.32
N LEU A 217 -61.70 -25.28 -5.40
CA LEU A 217 -61.21 -25.88 -6.65
C LEU A 217 -59.70 -26.12 -6.56
N ASN A 218 -59.29 -27.35 -6.83
CA ASN A 218 -57.86 -27.74 -6.85
C ASN A 218 -57.07 -27.10 -8.00
N THR A 219 -57.74 -26.51 -8.99
CA THR A 219 -57.11 -25.83 -10.13
C THR A 219 -56.85 -24.34 -9.88
N ASN A 220 -57.45 -23.77 -8.84
CA ASN A 220 -57.34 -22.37 -8.52
C ASN A 220 -56.28 -22.22 -7.43
N ASN A 221 -55.06 -21.89 -7.85
CA ASN A 221 -53.92 -21.85 -6.93
C ASN A 221 -53.17 -20.52 -6.91
N CYS A 222 -53.47 -19.60 -7.82
CA CYS A 222 -52.78 -18.32 -7.90
C CYS A 222 -53.70 -17.19 -7.49
N ILE A 223 -53.18 -16.23 -6.73
CA ILE A 223 -53.97 -15.11 -6.22
C ILE A 223 -53.87 -13.90 -7.13
N PHE A 224 -55.01 -13.29 -7.46
CA PHE A 224 -55.08 -11.97 -8.05
C PHE A 224 -55.80 -10.97 -7.14
N LEU A 225 -55.49 -9.69 -7.34
CA LEU A 225 -56.14 -8.55 -6.73
C LEU A 225 -57.13 -7.91 -7.71
N TYR A 226 -58.34 -7.62 -7.24
CA TYR A 226 -59.37 -6.91 -8.01
C TYR A 226 -60.23 -6.06 -7.08
N ASN A 227 -60.31 -4.75 -7.37
CA ASN A 227 -61.09 -3.78 -6.59
C ASN A 227 -60.90 -3.93 -5.07
N GLY A 228 -59.66 -4.19 -4.65
CA GLY A 228 -59.25 -4.32 -3.26
C GLY A 228 -59.55 -5.66 -2.57
N GLY A 229 -60.16 -6.60 -3.28
CA GLY A 229 -60.33 -7.98 -2.83
C GLY A 229 -59.35 -8.94 -3.49
N MET A 230 -58.92 -9.95 -2.74
CA MET A 230 -58.07 -11.04 -3.23
C MET A 230 -58.92 -12.25 -3.61
N TYR A 231 -58.58 -12.88 -4.73
CA TYR A 231 -59.27 -14.03 -5.28
C TYR A 231 -58.27 -15.09 -5.72
N ASP A 232 -58.59 -16.36 -5.52
CA ASP A 232 -57.86 -17.49 -6.09
C ASP A 232 -58.40 -17.86 -7.47
N TYR A 233 -57.50 -18.17 -8.40
CA TYR A 233 -57.89 -18.52 -9.76
C TYR A 233 -56.88 -19.42 -10.44
N SER A 234 -57.27 -19.93 -11.61
CA SER A 234 -56.38 -20.71 -12.45
C SER A 234 -55.15 -19.88 -12.86
N CYS A 235 -53.97 -20.39 -12.51
CA CYS A 235 -52.69 -19.77 -12.81
C CYS A 235 -52.42 -19.60 -14.32
N SER A 236 -53.16 -20.32 -15.18
CA SER A 236 -53.02 -20.26 -16.63
C SER A 236 -53.69 -19.03 -17.26
N TYR A 237 -54.60 -18.39 -16.54
CA TYR A 237 -55.32 -17.21 -17.03
C TYR A 237 -54.38 -16.01 -17.18
N LYS A 238 -54.70 -15.08 -18.06
CA LYS A 238 -53.86 -13.91 -18.30
C LYS A 238 -54.45 -12.70 -17.57
N PHE A 239 -53.66 -12.11 -16.69
CA PHE A 239 -53.97 -10.86 -16.01
C PHE A 239 -52.77 -9.93 -16.09
N ARG A 240 -52.98 -8.66 -15.76
CA ARG A 240 -51.86 -7.76 -15.45
C ARG A 240 -51.20 -8.23 -14.16
N PHE A 241 -50.11 -7.60 -13.77
CA PHE A 241 -49.35 -8.06 -12.61
C PHE A 241 -48.65 -6.90 -11.93
N ILE A 242 -48.34 -7.11 -10.66
CA ILE A 242 -47.64 -6.15 -9.83
C ILE A 242 -46.34 -6.81 -9.39
N CYS A 243 -45.22 -6.18 -9.68
CA CYS A 243 -43.92 -6.58 -9.15
C CYS A 243 -43.57 -5.75 -7.91
N GLN A 244 -42.77 -6.31 -7.02
CA GLN A 244 -42.18 -5.62 -5.87
C GLN A 244 -40.67 -5.81 -5.83
N THR A 245 -39.98 -4.85 -5.23
CA THR A 245 -38.60 -4.98 -4.74
C THR A 245 -38.43 -4.20 -3.44
N GLU A 246 -37.50 -4.67 -2.61
CA GLU A 246 -37.01 -3.98 -1.41
C GLU A 246 -35.75 -3.18 -1.73
#